data_AF-A0A7C6F870-F1
#
_entry.id   AF-A0A7C6F870-F1
#
_cell.length_a   1.000
_cell.length_b   1.000
_cell.length_c   1.000
_cell.angle_alpha   90.00
_cell.angle_beta   90.00
_cell.angle_gamma   90.00
#
_symmetry.space_group_name_H-M   'P 1'
#
loop_
_entity.id
_entity.type
_entity.pdbx_description
1 polymer ?
#
loop_
_entity_poly.entity_id
_entity_poly.type
_entity_poly.pdbx_seq_one_letter_code
_entity_poly.pdbx_strand_id
1 'polypeptide(L)'
;MPLLFESISHGEVPFGFFNIETDMILLDNYFFFASDMAARISELSDMSTGSFPSQHWEAYIIETYKIGNLMGAIVGIDLHGFIGEIYSHFPFPHEPDKFKQNPEGFKTRALVEDVAKKYASPSNIKISINEGSWTISIGEYIFSRDGFHKLLRYLWLGGYPRWKDNIRPDYINRMKDKVEHSNYPLFFGIKGLFERP
;
A
#
# COMPACT_ATOMS: atom_id res chain seq x y z
N MET A 1 -1.83 -10.16 -0.83
CA MET A 1 -2.42 -10.21 -2.18
C MET A 1 -3.19 -8.96 -2.46
N PRO A 2 -2.94 -8.31 -3.61
CA PRO A 2 -3.70 -7.14 -4.03
C PRO A 2 -5.17 -7.52 -4.21
N LEU A 3 -6.06 -6.61 -3.84
CA LEU A 3 -7.49 -6.68 -4.13
C LEU A 3 -7.90 -5.49 -5.00
N LEU A 4 -9.09 -5.55 -5.59
CA LEU A 4 -9.66 -4.42 -6.31
C LEU A 4 -10.31 -3.43 -5.34
N PHE A 5 -10.02 -2.15 -5.55
CA PHE A 5 -10.60 -1.05 -4.81
C PHE A 5 -11.16 -0.02 -5.78
N GLU A 6 -12.29 0.56 -5.42
CA GLU A 6 -12.96 1.56 -6.23
C GLU A 6 -12.24 2.91 -6.13
N SER A 7 -11.71 3.37 -7.26
CA SER A 7 -11.28 4.73 -7.53
C SER A 7 -12.37 5.48 -8.28
N ILE A 8 -12.60 6.75 -7.92
CA ILE A 8 -13.52 7.65 -8.62
C ILE A 8 -13.05 7.88 -10.07
N SER A 9 -11.73 8.01 -10.26
CA SER A 9 -11.14 8.35 -11.56
C SER A 9 -10.98 7.17 -12.51
N HIS A 10 -10.70 5.97 -11.98
CA HIS A 10 -10.21 4.83 -12.76
C HIS A 10 -11.05 3.55 -12.60
N GLY A 11 -12.16 3.61 -11.85
CA GLY A 11 -12.96 2.43 -11.53
C GLY A 11 -12.21 1.50 -10.57
N GLU A 12 -12.34 0.19 -10.76
CA GLU A 12 -11.65 -0.79 -9.92
C GLU A 12 -10.15 -0.84 -10.26
N VAL A 13 -9.31 -0.54 -9.25
CA VAL A 13 -7.85 -0.57 -9.37
C VAL A 13 -7.27 -1.56 -8.36
N PRO A 14 -6.23 -2.33 -8.73
CA PRO A 14 -5.60 -3.26 -7.81
C PRO A 14 -4.77 -2.50 -6.77
N PHE A 15 -4.95 -2.84 -5.50
CA PHE A 15 -4.15 -2.32 -4.40
C PHE A 15 -3.80 -3.40 -3.39
N GLY A 16 -2.54 -3.41 -2.94
CA GLY A 16 -2.12 -4.18 -1.79
C GLY A 16 -0.75 -4.86 -1.91
N PHE A 17 -0.43 -5.71 -0.93
CA PHE A 17 0.81 -6.46 -0.91
C PHE A 17 0.80 -7.52 -2.02
N PHE A 18 1.83 -7.52 -2.86
CA PHE A 18 1.99 -8.49 -3.93
C PHE A 18 2.92 -9.65 -3.58
N ASN A 19 3.71 -9.54 -2.50
CA ASN A 19 4.54 -10.61 -1.97
C ASN A 19 4.55 -10.55 -0.44
N ILE A 20 4.40 -11.70 0.23
CA ILE A 20 4.25 -11.75 1.70
C ILE A 20 5.54 -11.48 2.49
N GLU A 21 6.71 -11.59 1.86
CA GLU A 21 8.02 -11.39 2.50
C GLU A 21 8.53 -9.96 2.39
N THR A 22 7.78 -9.08 1.72
CA THR A 22 8.13 -7.68 1.50
C THR A 22 7.07 -6.79 2.13
N ASP A 23 7.45 -5.60 2.60
CA ASP A 23 6.49 -4.56 2.99
C ASP A 23 6.08 -3.68 1.80
N MET A 24 6.36 -4.09 0.56
CA MET A 24 6.00 -3.31 -0.63
C MET A 24 4.55 -3.58 -1.07
N ILE A 25 3.84 -2.50 -1.38
CA ILE A 25 2.46 -2.51 -1.86
C ILE A 25 2.41 -1.91 -3.26
N LEU A 26 1.46 -2.38 -4.06
CA LEU A 26 1.12 -1.76 -5.33
C LEU A 26 -0.20 -1.01 -5.22
N LEU A 27 -0.33 0.05 -6.02
CA LEU A 27 -1.56 0.68 -6.47
C LEU A 27 -1.45 0.73 -7.99
N ASP A 28 -2.01 -0.27 -8.67
CA ASP A 28 -1.83 -0.47 -10.11
C ASP A 28 -0.34 -0.47 -10.51
N ASN A 29 0.15 0.57 -11.16
CA ASN A 29 1.55 0.69 -11.58
C ASN A 29 2.45 1.46 -10.58
N TYR A 30 1.90 1.94 -9.46
CA TYR A 30 2.66 2.63 -8.42
C TYR A 30 3.04 1.66 -7.31
N PHE A 31 4.32 1.59 -6.98
CA PHE A 31 4.83 0.73 -5.92
C PHE A 31 5.40 1.55 -4.78
N PHE A 32 4.99 1.24 -3.55
CA PHE A 32 5.38 1.95 -2.34
C PHE A 32 5.88 0.98 -1.29
N PHE A 33 6.80 1.41 -0.44
CA PHE A 33 7.00 0.73 0.84
C PHE A 33 5.86 1.12 1.80
N ALA A 34 5.21 0.12 2.40
CA ALA A 34 4.12 0.34 3.34
C ALA A 34 4.56 1.14 4.56
N SER A 35 5.84 1.01 4.95
CA SER A 35 6.47 1.84 5.98
C SER A 35 6.44 3.34 5.64
N ASP A 36 6.77 3.70 4.39
CA ASP A 36 6.78 5.09 3.92
C ASP A 36 5.35 5.63 3.77
N MET A 37 4.46 4.86 3.14
CA MET A 37 3.06 5.24 3.00
C MET A 37 2.41 5.47 4.37
N ALA A 38 2.64 4.56 5.33
CA ALA A 38 2.14 4.69 6.70
C ALA A 38 2.65 5.96 7.41
N ALA A 39 3.93 6.30 7.25
CA ALA A 39 4.50 7.53 7.81
C ALA A 39 3.84 8.77 7.21
N ARG A 40 3.64 8.81 5.89
CA ARG A 40 2.96 9.93 5.21
C ARG A 40 1.50 10.07 5.64
N ILE A 41 0.80 8.96 5.85
CA ILE A 41 -0.57 8.99 6.38
C ILE A 41 -0.60 9.53 7.82
N SER A 42 0.39 9.17 8.65
CA SER A 42 0.53 9.78 9.99
C SER A 42 0.76 11.29 9.92
N GLU A 43 1.57 11.77 8.98
CA GLU A 43 1.76 13.21 8.76
C GLU A 43 0.45 13.89 8.32
N LEU A 44 -0.33 13.23 7.44
CA LEU A 44 -1.66 13.72 7.03
C LEU A 44 -2.62 13.85 8.22
N SER A 45 -2.59 12.93 9.17
CA SER A 45 -3.49 12.98 10.33
C SER A 45 -3.21 14.10 11.32
N ASP A 46 -2.02 14.70 11.27
CA ASP A 46 -1.68 15.86 12.11
C ASP A 46 -2.12 17.19 11.46
N MET A 47 -2.74 17.16 10.27
CA MET A 47 -3.16 18.37 9.55
C MET A 47 -4.42 19.04 10.10
N SER A 48 -4.58 20.32 9.74
CA SER A 48 -5.77 21.12 10.01
C SER A 48 -6.41 21.60 8.71
N THR A 49 -7.73 21.79 8.72
CA THR A 49 -8.51 22.28 7.57
C THR A 49 -7.97 23.61 7.05
N GLY A 50 -8.03 23.81 5.73
CA GLY A 50 -7.55 25.03 5.07
C GLY A 50 -6.02 25.14 4.97
N SER A 51 -5.27 24.13 5.42
CA SER A 51 -3.81 24.11 5.38
C SER A 51 -3.30 22.77 4.84
N PHE A 52 -3.71 22.41 3.62
CA PHE A 52 -3.11 21.28 2.91
C PHE A 52 -1.92 21.75 2.07
N PRO A 53 -0.66 21.64 2.55
CA PRO A 53 0.49 21.85 1.68
C PRO A 53 0.50 20.77 0.58
N SER A 54 1.01 21.11 -0.60
CA SER A 54 1.25 20.11 -1.63
C SER A 54 2.20 19.04 -1.08
N GLN A 55 1.67 17.86 -0.78
CA GLN A 55 2.48 16.71 -0.38
C GLN A 55 2.94 15.94 -1.61
N HIS A 56 4.14 15.37 -1.51
CA HIS A 56 4.68 14.45 -2.49
C HIS A 56 5.07 13.16 -1.79
N TRP A 57 4.64 12.04 -2.34
CA TRP A 57 5.00 10.72 -1.86
C TRP A 57 5.99 10.08 -2.83
N GLU A 58 7.02 9.46 -2.30
CA GLU A 58 7.95 8.69 -3.10
C GLU A 58 7.28 7.37 -3.51
N ALA A 59 7.39 7.02 -4.80
CA ALA A 59 6.89 5.80 -5.38
C ALA A 59 7.79 5.34 -6.53
N TYR A 60 7.78 4.05 -6.82
CA TYR A 60 8.31 3.50 -8.05
C TYR A 60 7.16 3.35 -9.04
N ILE A 61 7.17 4.16 -10.11
CA ILE A 61 6.17 4.07 -11.18
C ILE A 61 6.74 3.14 -12.25
N ILE A 62 6.28 1.89 -12.27
CA ILE A 62 6.81 0.87 -13.17
C ILE A 62 5.90 0.80 -14.40
N GLU A 63 6.48 0.94 -15.59
CA GLU A 63 5.71 0.81 -16.84
C GLU A 63 5.01 -0.57 -16.89
N THR A 64 3.75 -0.61 -17.33
CA THR A 64 2.89 -1.81 -17.21
C THR A 64 3.54 -3.08 -17.79
N TYR A 65 4.25 -2.98 -18.92
CA TYR A 65 4.91 -4.13 -19.55
C TYR A 65 6.16 -4.62 -18.80
N LYS A 66 6.66 -3.86 -17.82
CA LYS A 66 7.78 -4.21 -16.94
C LYS A 66 7.34 -4.77 -15.59
N ILE A 67 6.04 -4.68 -15.24
CA ILE A 67 5.53 -5.15 -13.94
C ILE A 67 5.63 -6.68 -13.82
N GLY A 68 5.31 -7.41 -14.89
CA GLY A 68 5.25 -8.87 -14.88
C GLY A 68 3.89 -9.44 -14.50
N ASN A 69 3.78 -10.76 -14.46
CA ASN A 69 2.53 -11.49 -14.24
C ASN A 69 2.46 -12.05 -12.80
N LEU A 70 1.66 -11.42 -11.95
CA LEU A 70 1.52 -11.85 -10.55
C LEU A 70 1.04 -13.31 -10.41
N MET A 71 0.03 -13.71 -11.18
CA MET A 71 -0.50 -15.08 -11.07
C MET A 71 0.52 -16.11 -11.59
N GLY A 72 1.23 -15.79 -12.67
CA GLY A 72 2.31 -16.62 -13.20
C GLY A 72 3.50 -16.73 -12.24
N ALA A 73 3.83 -15.65 -11.54
CA ALA A 73 4.90 -15.61 -10.55
C ALA A 73 4.58 -16.43 -9.30
N ILE A 74 3.33 -16.36 -8.82
CA ILE A 74 2.85 -17.16 -7.68
C ILE A 74 2.99 -18.66 -7.92
N VAL A 75 2.67 -19.12 -9.13
CA VAL A 75 2.78 -20.54 -9.49
C VAL A 75 4.18 -20.91 -10.01
N GLY A 76 5.11 -19.96 -10.08
CA GLY A 76 6.50 -20.18 -10.47
C GLY A 76 6.74 -20.43 -11.95
N ILE A 77 5.79 -20.11 -12.83
CA ILE A 77 5.90 -20.37 -14.28
C ILE A 77 6.32 -19.15 -15.09
N ASP A 78 6.10 -17.95 -14.55
CA ASP A 78 6.48 -16.68 -15.19
C ASP A 78 7.13 -15.77 -14.14
N LEU A 79 8.46 -15.72 -14.18
CA LEU A 79 9.29 -14.91 -13.28
C LEU A 79 9.88 -13.69 -14.01
N HIS A 80 9.26 -13.23 -15.10
CA HIS A 80 9.66 -11.99 -15.77
C HIS A 80 9.03 -10.74 -15.12
N GLY A 81 9.69 -9.61 -15.37
CA GLY A 81 9.28 -8.31 -14.83
C GLY A 81 9.57 -8.17 -13.34
N PHE A 82 9.22 -7.01 -12.80
CA PHE A 82 9.49 -6.66 -11.41
C PHE A 82 8.92 -7.68 -10.41
N ILE A 83 7.63 -8.02 -10.55
CA ILE A 83 6.98 -8.98 -9.65
C ILE A 83 7.64 -10.36 -9.78
N GLY A 84 7.94 -10.81 -11.00
CA GLY A 84 8.59 -12.08 -11.23
C GLY A 84 9.97 -12.18 -10.57
N GLU A 85 10.77 -11.12 -10.66
CA GLU A 85 12.07 -11.06 -9.99
C GLU A 85 11.93 -11.10 -8.46
N ILE A 86 10.96 -10.39 -7.88
CA ILE A 86 10.67 -10.48 -6.44
C ILE A 86 10.30 -11.92 -6.04
N TYR A 87 9.48 -12.61 -6.82
CA TYR A 87 9.12 -14.01 -6.56
C TYR A 87 10.28 -14.99 -6.76
N SER A 88 11.30 -14.64 -7.55
CA SER A 88 12.54 -15.43 -7.64
C SER A 88 13.37 -15.39 -6.34
N HIS A 89 13.32 -14.26 -5.62
CA HIS A 89 13.95 -14.09 -4.31
C HIS A 89 13.08 -14.63 -3.17
N PHE A 90 11.76 -14.42 -3.26
CA PHE A 90 10.77 -14.79 -2.25
C PHE A 90 9.64 -15.61 -2.89
N PRO A 91 9.87 -16.90 -3.17
CA PRO A 91 8.86 -17.76 -3.77
C PRO A 91 7.61 -17.90 -2.91
N PHE A 92 6.49 -18.23 -3.53
CA PHE A 92 5.27 -18.53 -2.81
C PHE A 92 5.49 -19.73 -1.87
N PRO A 93 5.02 -19.68 -0.60
CA PRO A 93 5.26 -20.77 0.33
C PRO A 93 4.56 -22.05 -0.13
N HIS A 94 5.25 -23.19 -0.04
CA HIS A 94 4.66 -24.50 -0.34
C HIS A 94 3.53 -24.90 0.61
N GLU A 95 3.56 -24.39 1.84
CA GLU A 95 2.57 -24.65 2.88
C GLU A 95 1.56 -23.49 2.92
N PRO A 96 0.26 -23.73 2.63
CA PRO A 96 -0.76 -22.68 2.62
C PRO A 96 -0.88 -21.92 3.95
N ASP A 97 -0.63 -22.57 5.09
CA ASP A 97 -0.71 -21.93 6.42
C ASP A 97 0.40 -20.90 6.64
N LYS A 98 1.52 -21.01 5.91
CA LYS A 98 2.61 -20.03 5.92
C LYS A 98 2.31 -18.84 5.02
N PHE A 99 1.23 -18.87 4.24
CA PHE A 99 0.78 -17.73 3.47
C PHE A 99 0.18 -16.67 4.40
N LYS A 100 1.05 -15.88 5.01
CA LYS A 100 0.74 -14.78 5.93
C LYS A 100 1.67 -13.61 5.67
N GLN A 101 1.15 -12.39 5.71
CA GLN A 101 1.97 -11.19 5.51
C GLN A 101 3.01 -11.11 6.63
N ASN A 102 4.29 -11.08 6.26
CA ASN A 102 5.40 -11.05 7.21
C ASN A 102 5.51 -9.64 7.83
N PRO A 103 5.32 -9.48 9.16
CA PRO A 103 5.46 -8.18 9.82
C PRO A 103 6.91 -7.65 9.77
N GLU A 104 7.87 -8.52 9.50
CA GLU A 104 9.27 -8.14 9.34
C GLU A 104 9.66 -7.88 7.88
N GLY A 105 8.69 -7.76 6.95
CA GLY A 105 8.94 -7.47 5.54
C GLY A 105 9.80 -6.23 5.29
N PHE A 106 9.77 -5.25 6.20
CA PHE A 106 10.64 -4.07 6.12
C PHE A 106 12.15 -4.42 6.18
N LYS A 107 12.53 -5.58 6.73
CA LYS A 107 13.93 -6.04 6.76
C LYS A 107 14.45 -6.42 5.37
N THR A 108 13.56 -6.73 4.42
CA THR A 108 13.94 -7.05 3.04
C THR A 108 14.04 -5.81 2.15
N ARG A 109 13.74 -4.62 2.69
CA ARG A 109 13.68 -3.36 1.94
C ARG A 109 14.90 -3.12 1.05
N ALA A 110 16.12 -3.24 1.58
CA ALA A 110 17.32 -2.94 0.80
C ALA A 110 17.39 -3.77 -0.49
N LEU A 111 17.10 -5.07 -0.40
CA LEU A 111 17.06 -5.97 -1.56
C LEU A 111 15.92 -5.60 -2.51
N VAL A 112 14.71 -5.41 -1.98
CA VAL A 112 13.51 -5.10 -2.78
C VAL A 112 13.67 -3.76 -3.52
N GLU A 113 14.28 -2.77 -2.86
CA GLU A 113 14.57 -1.47 -3.42
C GLU A 113 15.61 -1.54 -4.54
N ASP A 114 16.67 -2.33 -4.36
CA ASP A 114 17.67 -2.58 -5.40
C ASP A 114 17.06 -3.27 -6.63
N VAL A 115 16.11 -4.19 -6.42
CA VAL A 115 15.34 -4.79 -7.52
C VAL A 115 14.46 -3.74 -8.19
N ALA A 116 13.67 -2.97 -7.44
CA ALA A 116 12.76 -1.94 -7.97
C ALA A 116 13.50 -0.91 -8.85
N LYS A 117 14.71 -0.50 -8.43
CA LYS A 117 15.58 0.42 -9.17
C LYS A 117 16.01 -0.06 -10.56
N LYS A 118 15.95 -1.37 -10.83
CA LYS A 118 16.20 -1.92 -12.17
C LYS A 118 15.03 -1.66 -13.13
N TYR A 119 13.82 -1.47 -12.60
CA TYR A 119 12.58 -1.35 -13.38
C TYR A 119 12.06 0.09 -13.45
N ALA A 120 12.32 0.91 -12.43
CA ALA A 120 11.94 2.32 -12.40
C ALA A 120 12.89 3.14 -11.50
N SER A 121 13.04 4.42 -11.81
CA SER A 121 13.65 5.38 -10.89
C SER A 121 12.64 5.82 -9.83
N PRO A 122 13.08 6.10 -8.59
CA PRO A 122 12.22 6.73 -7.58
C PRO A 122 11.59 8.00 -8.14
N SER A 123 10.28 8.14 -7.95
CA SER A 123 9.49 9.24 -8.48
C SER A 123 8.66 9.85 -7.36
N ASN A 124 8.36 11.15 -7.47
CA ASN A 124 7.50 11.84 -6.52
C ASN A 124 6.10 11.99 -7.13
N ILE A 125 5.12 11.31 -6.55
CA ILE A 125 3.72 11.50 -6.92
C ILE A 125 3.09 12.59 -6.06
N LYS A 126 2.26 13.42 -6.69
CA LYS A 126 1.53 14.47 -5.99
C LYS A 126 0.36 13.87 -5.20
N ILE A 127 0.18 14.35 -3.99
CA ILE A 127 -1.00 14.08 -3.18
C ILE A 127 -1.81 15.36 -3.05
N SER A 128 -3.12 15.26 -3.19
CA SER A 128 -4.03 16.38 -2.97
C SER A 128 -5.29 15.94 -2.27
N ILE A 129 -5.84 16.82 -1.44
CA ILE A 129 -7.13 16.63 -0.77
C ILE A 129 -8.06 17.73 -1.23
N ASN A 130 -9.24 17.35 -1.70
CA ASN A 130 -10.35 18.29 -1.89
C ASN A 130 -11.20 18.28 -0.64
N GLU A 131 -11.08 19.31 0.21
CA GLU A 131 -11.81 19.41 1.48
C GLU A 131 -13.31 19.66 1.29
N GLY A 132 -13.75 20.12 0.10
CA GLY A 132 -15.17 20.30 -0.21
C GLY A 132 -15.90 18.97 -0.39
N SER A 133 -15.24 17.98 -0.98
CA SER A 133 -15.78 16.63 -1.21
C SER A 133 -15.14 15.54 -0.36
N TRP A 134 -14.14 15.89 0.46
CA TRP A 134 -13.25 14.97 1.19
C TRP A 134 -12.73 13.82 0.32
N THR A 135 -12.32 14.14 -0.91
CA THR A 135 -11.64 13.20 -1.79
C THR A 135 -10.13 13.37 -1.69
N ILE A 136 -9.40 12.28 -1.86
CA ILE A 136 -7.94 12.27 -1.87
C ILE A 136 -7.44 11.76 -3.23
N SER A 137 -6.44 12.43 -3.78
CA SER A 137 -5.72 12.00 -4.97
C SER A 137 -4.36 11.45 -4.55
N ILE A 138 -4.03 10.24 -5.01
CA ILE A 138 -2.73 9.59 -4.86
C ILE A 138 -2.15 9.48 -6.27
N GLY A 139 -1.35 10.48 -6.66
CA GLY A 139 -0.99 10.70 -8.05
C GLY A 139 -2.25 10.87 -8.90
N GLU A 140 -2.44 10.00 -9.90
CA GLU A 140 -3.59 10.06 -10.82
C GLU A 140 -4.86 9.38 -10.27
N TYR A 141 -4.77 8.64 -9.17
CA TYR A 141 -5.89 7.90 -8.60
C TYR A 141 -6.65 8.73 -7.56
N ILE A 142 -7.93 9.00 -7.81
CA ILE A 142 -8.82 9.72 -6.90
C ILE A 142 -9.69 8.72 -6.14
N PHE A 143 -9.75 8.87 -4.81
CA PHE A 143 -10.59 8.07 -3.93
C PHE A 143 -11.57 8.96 -3.17
N SER A 144 -12.77 8.45 -2.95
CA SER A 144 -13.66 8.97 -1.92
C SER A 144 -13.03 8.76 -0.55
N ARG A 145 -13.49 9.50 0.47
CA ARG A 145 -13.07 9.28 1.85
C ARG A 145 -13.23 7.81 2.26
N ASP A 146 -14.38 7.23 1.98
CA ASP A 146 -14.67 5.84 2.33
C ASP A 146 -13.81 4.85 1.54
N GLY A 147 -13.54 5.12 0.26
CA GLY A 147 -12.61 4.35 -0.57
C GLY A 147 -11.20 4.37 0.02
N PHE A 148 -10.71 5.55 0.39
CA PHE A 148 -9.41 5.71 1.04
C PHE A 148 -9.35 4.96 2.40
N HIS A 149 -10.40 5.04 3.22
CA HIS A 149 -10.47 4.29 4.47
C HIS A 149 -10.40 2.78 4.25
N LYS A 150 -10.99 2.26 3.16
CA LYS A 150 -10.85 0.84 2.80
C LYS A 150 -9.41 0.46 2.47
N LEU A 151 -8.63 1.33 1.80
CA LEU A 151 -7.19 1.13 1.58
C LEU A 151 -6.43 1.04 2.91
N LEU A 152 -6.71 1.98 3.83
CA LEU A 152 -6.08 2.00 5.15
C LEU A 152 -6.44 0.76 5.98
N ARG A 153 -7.71 0.31 5.89
CA ARG A 153 -8.17 -0.92 6.53
C ARG A 153 -7.43 -2.14 5.98
N TYR A 154 -7.22 -2.20 4.68
CA TYR A 154 -6.46 -3.28 4.06
C TYR A 154 -5.04 -3.35 4.65
N LEU A 155 -4.34 -2.22 4.77
CA LEU A 155 -3.01 -2.17 5.39
C LEU A 155 -3.06 -2.61 6.86
N TRP A 156 -4.04 -2.11 7.61
CA TRP A 156 -4.25 -2.49 9.01
C TRP A 156 -4.42 -4.01 9.20
N LEU A 157 -5.15 -4.67 8.31
CA LEU A 157 -5.38 -6.12 8.38
C LEU A 157 -4.18 -6.95 7.92
N GLY A 158 -3.23 -6.36 7.20
CA GLY A 158 -2.11 -7.07 6.56
C GLY A 158 -2.53 -7.66 5.22
N GLY A 159 -3.49 -7.00 4.58
CA GLY A 159 -4.16 -7.47 3.39
C GLY A 159 -4.82 -8.82 3.56
N TYR A 160 -4.92 -9.55 2.45
CA TYR A 160 -5.24 -10.96 2.40
C TYR A 160 -3.96 -11.65 1.96
N PRO A 161 -3.22 -12.28 2.88
CA PRO A 161 -3.77 -13.25 3.85
C PRO A 161 -3.80 -12.85 5.34
N ARG A 162 -3.72 -11.55 5.66
CA ARG A 162 -3.54 -10.99 7.01
C ARG A 162 -2.13 -11.15 7.54
N TRP A 163 -1.81 -10.38 8.59
CA TRP A 163 -0.53 -10.45 9.29
C TRP A 163 -0.26 -11.80 9.92
N LYS A 164 0.98 -12.26 9.81
CA LYS A 164 1.49 -13.47 10.48
C LYS A 164 1.35 -13.31 12.00
N ASP A 165 0.83 -14.35 12.65
CA ASP A 165 0.59 -14.41 14.09
C ASP A 165 -0.27 -13.26 14.65
N ASN A 166 -1.02 -12.57 13.77
CA ASN A 166 -1.75 -11.32 14.05
C ASN A 166 -0.85 -10.16 14.56
N ILE A 167 0.46 -10.24 14.33
CA ILE A 167 1.44 -9.22 14.72
C ILE A 167 1.54 -8.16 13.64
N ARG A 168 1.36 -6.90 14.01
CA ARG A 168 1.47 -5.77 13.10
C ARG A 168 2.82 -5.07 13.26
N PRO A 169 3.45 -4.61 12.18
CA PRO A 169 4.63 -3.76 12.27
C PRO A 169 4.33 -2.45 13.01
N ASP A 170 5.34 -1.88 13.66
CA ASP A 170 5.19 -0.65 14.44
C ASP A 170 4.68 0.53 13.61
N TYR A 171 5.07 0.63 12.34
CA TYR A 171 4.61 1.69 11.46
C TYR A 171 3.10 1.62 11.19
N ILE A 172 2.52 0.41 11.12
CA ILE A 172 1.07 0.21 11.00
C ILE A 172 0.36 0.58 12.30
N ASN A 173 0.91 0.18 13.45
CA ASN A 173 0.33 0.52 14.76
C ASN A 173 0.32 2.05 14.97
N ARG A 174 1.44 2.72 14.69
CA ARG A 174 1.54 4.19 14.78
C ARG A 174 0.57 4.89 13.82
N MET A 175 0.49 4.41 12.58
CA MET A 175 -0.46 4.95 11.59
C MET A 175 -1.89 4.85 12.11
N LYS A 176 -2.32 3.68 12.59
CA LYS A 176 -3.67 3.50 13.15
C LYS A 176 -3.93 4.48 14.30
N ASP A 177 -3.03 4.54 15.27
CA ASP A 177 -3.20 5.39 16.45
C ASP A 177 -3.36 6.87 16.05
N LYS A 178 -2.51 7.33 15.14
CA LYS A 178 -2.53 8.69 14.60
C LYS A 178 -3.83 9.04 13.88
N VAL A 179 -4.30 8.17 12.99
CA VAL A 179 -5.54 8.46 12.22
C VAL A 179 -6.79 8.35 13.09
N GLU A 180 -6.82 7.49 14.10
CA GLU A 180 -7.97 7.36 15.00
C GLU A 180 -8.15 8.54 15.94
N HIS A 181 -7.04 9.20 16.32
CA HIS A 181 -7.05 10.39 17.17
C HIS A 181 -6.95 11.69 16.35
N SER A 182 -7.01 11.60 15.02
CA SER A 182 -6.94 12.76 14.15
C SER A 182 -8.19 13.62 14.25
N ASN A 183 -7.98 14.94 14.35
CA ASN A 183 -9.05 15.92 14.18
C ASN A 183 -9.27 16.32 12.71
N TYR A 184 -8.51 15.75 11.78
CA TYR A 184 -8.61 16.08 10.37
C TYR A 184 -9.81 15.35 9.73
N PRO A 185 -10.80 16.05 9.14
CA PRO A 185 -12.08 15.42 8.75
C PRO A 185 -11.99 14.30 7.72
N LEU A 186 -10.87 14.21 6.99
CA LEU A 186 -10.57 13.07 6.11
C LEU A 186 -10.63 11.74 6.89
N PHE A 187 -10.29 11.71 8.18
CA PHE A 187 -10.21 10.49 8.98
C PHE A 187 -11.45 10.22 9.84
N PHE A 188 -12.46 11.09 9.83
CA PHE A 188 -13.66 10.90 10.64
C PHE A 188 -14.40 9.61 10.27
N GLY A 189 -14.68 8.78 11.29
CA GLY A 189 -15.34 7.48 11.13
C GLY A 189 -14.39 6.29 10.95
N ILE A 190 -13.07 6.52 10.78
CA ILE A 190 -12.11 5.45 10.49
C ILE A 190 -11.99 4.41 11.62
N LYS A 191 -12.12 4.85 12.88
CA LYS A 191 -12.04 3.97 14.06
C LYS A 191 -13.02 2.80 13.98
N GLY A 192 -14.28 3.10 13.67
CA GLY A 192 -15.32 2.08 13.52
C GLY A 192 -15.12 1.14 12.33
N LEU A 193 -14.20 1.46 11.41
CA LEU A 193 -13.83 0.59 10.30
C LEU A 193 -12.71 -0.40 10.69
N PHE A 194 -11.75 0.03 11.51
CA PHE A 194 -10.67 -0.83 12.02
C PHE A 194 -11.12 -1.85 13.05
N GLU A 195 -12.18 -1.56 13.79
CA GLU A 195 -12.77 -2.46 14.80
C GLU A 195 -13.64 -3.57 14.19
N ARG A 196 -13.97 -3.50 12.89
CA ARG A 196 -14.75 -4.54 12.21
C ARG A 196 -13.90 -5.79 11.93
N PRO A 197 -14.41 -7.00 12.21
CA PRO A 197 -13.68 -8.26 12.05
C PRO A 197 -13.20 -8.59 10.61
#